data_AF-A0A3D4TNZ4-F1
#
_entry.id   AF-A0A3D4TNZ4-F1
#
_cell.length_a   1.000
_cell.length_b   1.000
_cell.length_c   1.000
_cell.angle_alpha   90.00
_cell.angle_beta   90.00
_cell.angle_gamma   90.00
#
_symmetry.space_group_name_H-M   'P 1'
#
loop_
_entity.id
_entity.type
_entity.pdbx_description
1 polymer ?
#
loop_
_entity_poly.entity_id
_entity_poly.type
_entity_poly.pdbx_seq_one_letter_code
_entity_poly.pdbx_strand_id
1 'polypeptide(L)'
;MTQLPTTSLHHPAESELFDETLSCELALPAEFQAGSAAGRTSGAEGLLRSLALVEDSRVDEHDERNEASLQLQRLEAKLDLAMVLLGRLVRQQGQELTLRPVRWSRRGIRLQLGPRSGASPGQAGVVRLQPSDWLPDHIDLPVEVIAEAADGS
;
A
#
# COMPACT_ATOMS: atom_id res chain seq x y z
N MET A 1 -7.80 7.52 10.10
CA MET A 1 -6.99 6.30 10.29
C MET A 1 -7.68 5.41 11.31
N THR A 2 -8.42 4.40 10.85
CA THR A 2 -9.07 3.44 11.74
C THR A 2 -8.02 2.42 12.16
N GLN A 3 -7.49 2.54 13.38
CA GLN A 3 -6.59 1.53 13.93
C GLN A 3 -7.41 0.27 14.24
N LEU A 4 -7.23 -0.77 13.43
CA LEU A 4 -7.68 -2.12 13.77
C LEU A 4 -6.67 -2.72 14.75
N PRO A 5 -7.13 -3.48 15.77
CA PRO A 5 -6.23 -4.07 16.76
C PRO A 5 -5.27 -5.06 16.10
N THR A 6 -3.97 -4.82 16.24
CA THR A 6 -2.90 -5.73 15.83
C THR A 6 -2.58 -6.67 16.98
N THR A 7 -2.94 -7.95 16.85
CA THR A 7 -2.57 -8.98 17.83
C THR A 7 -1.05 -9.15 17.83
N SER A 8 -0.43 -9.04 19.00
CA SER A 8 0.98 -9.40 19.20
C SER A 8 1.10 -10.93 19.07
N LEU A 9 1.81 -11.38 18.04
CA LEU A 9 1.95 -12.80 17.71
C LEU A 9 3.42 -13.18 17.92
N HIS A 10 3.69 -14.20 18.73
CA HIS A 10 5.05 -14.66 18.98
C HIS A 10 5.38 -15.81 18.03
N HIS A 11 5.98 -15.49 16.88
CA HIS A 11 6.37 -16.43 15.83
C HIS A 11 7.75 -16.08 15.28
N PRO A 12 8.64 -17.04 14.93
CA PRO A 12 10.00 -16.73 14.43
C PRO A 12 10.01 -15.83 13.19
N ALA A 13 9.01 -15.97 12.32
CA ALA A 13 8.79 -15.10 11.16
C ALA A 13 8.60 -13.61 11.52
N GLU A 14 8.04 -13.30 12.70
CA GLU A 14 7.86 -11.92 13.16
C GLU A 14 9.20 -11.27 13.44
N SER A 15 10.09 -11.99 14.14
CA SER A 15 11.46 -11.53 14.37
C SER A 15 12.23 -11.36 13.06
N GLU A 16 12.11 -12.31 12.13
CA GLU A 16 12.78 -12.25 10.83
C GLU A 16 12.37 -11.02 10.01
N LEU A 17 11.08 -10.64 10.03
CA LEU A 17 10.58 -9.52 9.25
C LEU A 17 10.69 -8.18 9.97
N PHE A 18 10.57 -8.13 11.30
CA PHE A 18 10.32 -6.87 12.03
C PHE A 18 11.37 -6.49 13.09
N ASP A 19 12.24 -7.38 13.57
CA ASP A 19 13.29 -7.02 14.54
C ASP A 19 14.39 -6.13 13.94
N GLU A 20 14.83 -5.10 14.66
CA GLU A 20 15.91 -4.18 14.23
C GLU A 20 15.61 -3.46 12.89
N THR A 21 14.34 -3.23 12.56
CA THR A 21 13.96 -2.44 11.38
C THR A 21 12.67 -1.63 11.61
N LEU A 22 12.55 -0.48 10.93
CA LEU A 22 11.31 0.27 10.94
C LEU A 22 10.16 -0.61 10.43
N SER A 23 9.14 -0.74 11.28
CA SER A 23 7.93 -1.50 10.99
C SER A 23 6.73 -0.63 11.27
N CYS A 24 5.82 -0.54 10.30
CA CYS A 24 4.60 0.24 10.40
C CYS A 24 3.42 -0.70 10.61
N GLU A 25 2.56 -0.38 11.57
CA GLU A 25 1.26 -1.04 11.77
C GLU A 25 0.16 -0.10 11.29
N LEU A 26 -0.57 -0.54 10.27
CA LEU A 26 -1.61 0.26 9.64
C LEU A 26 -2.68 -0.65 9.01
N ALA A 27 -3.81 -0.08 8.62
CA ALA A 27 -4.80 -0.77 7.81
C ALA A 27 -4.76 -0.20 6.39
N LEU A 28 -4.59 -1.07 5.40
CA LEU A 28 -4.56 -0.68 3.99
C LEU A 28 -5.22 -1.75 3.10
N PRO A 29 -5.76 -1.39 1.92
CA PRO A 29 -6.32 -2.35 0.98
C PRO A 29 -5.22 -3.28 0.46
N ALA A 30 -5.31 -4.58 0.78
CA ALA A 30 -4.29 -5.55 0.40
C ALA A 30 -4.83 -6.97 0.21
N GLU A 31 -4.11 -7.74 -0.60
CA GLU A 31 -4.31 -9.18 -0.77
C GLU A 31 -3.00 -9.91 -1.07
N PHE A 32 -3.01 -11.22 -0.84
CA PHE A 32 -1.96 -12.12 -1.28
C PHE A 32 -2.51 -13.02 -2.39
N GLN A 33 -1.76 -13.13 -3.48
CA GLN A 33 -2.06 -14.04 -4.59
C GLN A 33 -0.94 -15.06 -4.77
N ALA A 34 -1.28 -16.33 -4.70
CA ALA A 34 -0.36 -17.43 -4.97
C ALA A 34 0.12 -17.43 -6.43
N GLY A 35 1.40 -17.78 -6.66
CA GLY A 35 1.96 -18.01 -8.00
C GLY A 35 2.99 -16.97 -8.44
N SER A 36 3.56 -17.18 -9.63
CA SER A 36 4.71 -16.41 -10.12
C SER A 36 4.38 -14.93 -10.39
N ALA A 37 5.22 -14.04 -9.87
CA ALA A 37 5.16 -12.61 -10.12
C ALA A 37 5.69 -12.15 -11.50
N ALA A 38 5.98 -13.09 -12.42
CA ALA A 38 6.58 -12.78 -13.70
C ALA A 38 5.81 -11.68 -14.45
N GLY A 39 6.47 -10.53 -14.67
CA GLY A 39 5.91 -9.37 -15.37
C GLY A 39 5.03 -8.44 -14.53
N ARG A 40 4.78 -8.72 -13.25
CA ARG A 40 3.88 -7.91 -12.39
C ARG A 40 4.57 -6.80 -11.59
N THR A 41 5.89 -6.83 -11.49
CA THR A 41 6.66 -5.88 -10.65
C THR A 41 6.93 -4.52 -11.32
N SER A 42 6.48 -4.27 -12.55
CA SER A 42 6.90 -3.07 -13.28
C SER A 42 6.26 -1.82 -12.66
N GLY A 43 7.09 -0.95 -12.07
CA GLY A 43 6.70 0.41 -11.70
C GLY A 43 6.37 0.65 -10.23
N ALA A 44 6.42 -0.36 -9.35
CA ALA A 44 6.12 -0.19 -7.92
C ALA A 44 7.00 0.89 -7.26
N GLU A 45 8.31 0.84 -7.50
CA GLU A 45 9.25 1.85 -6.99
C GLU A 45 8.95 3.25 -7.55
N GLY A 46 8.68 3.36 -8.85
CA GLY A 46 8.34 4.62 -9.50
C GLY A 46 7.10 5.26 -8.88
N LEU A 47 6.05 4.45 -8.66
CA LEU A 47 4.83 4.91 -8.00
C LEU A 47 5.09 5.38 -6.57
N LEU A 48 5.81 4.60 -5.76
CA LEU A 48 6.14 4.97 -4.39
C LEU A 48 6.96 6.27 -4.31
N ARG A 49 7.90 6.47 -5.23
CA ARG A 49 8.67 7.73 -5.33
C ARG A 49 7.78 8.91 -5.71
N SER A 50 6.86 8.73 -6.66
CA SER A 50 5.90 9.77 -7.05
C SER A 50 4.93 10.12 -5.93
N LEU A 51 4.46 9.13 -5.17
CA LEU A 51 3.58 9.33 -4.02
C LEU A 51 4.27 10.17 -2.95
N ALA A 52 5.51 9.83 -2.59
CA ALA A 52 6.28 10.59 -1.61
C ALA A 52 6.42 12.07 -2.00
N LEU A 53 6.71 12.37 -3.28
CA LEU A 53 6.82 13.75 -3.78
C LEU A 53 5.52 14.54 -3.64
N VAL A 54 4.37 13.92 -3.93
CA VAL A 54 3.05 14.57 -3.85
C VAL A 54 2.60 14.74 -2.40
N GLU A 55 2.94 13.80 -1.52
CA GLU A 55 2.59 13.86 -0.10
C GLU A 55 3.41 14.94 0.63
N ASP A 56 4.69 15.10 0.30
CA ASP A 56 5.54 16.17 0.85
C ASP A 56 5.05 17.56 0.40
N SER A 57 4.64 17.73 -0.86
CA SER A 57 4.22 19.05 -1.38
C SER A 57 2.95 19.59 -0.74
N ARG A 58 2.07 18.71 -0.22
CA ARG A 58 0.84 19.12 0.49
C ARG A 58 1.10 19.75 1.86
N VAL A 59 2.30 19.57 2.42
CA VAL A 59 2.67 20.12 3.74
C VAL A 59 3.14 21.57 3.64
N ASP A 60 3.67 21.98 2.48
CA ASP A 60 4.37 23.26 2.29
C ASP A 60 3.50 24.38 1.66
N GLU A 61 2.17 24.23 1.58
CA GLU A 61 1.28 25.29 1.09
C GLU A 61 1.24 26.48 2.08
N HIS A 62 2.14 27.45 1.91
CA HIS A 62 2.07 28.78 2.53
C HIS A 62 2.17 29.91 1.49
N ASP A 63 1.35 30.93 1.73
CA ASP A 63 0.93 32.00 0.82
C ASP A 63 2.04 32.83 0.16
N GLU A 64 2.18 32.71 -1.16
CA GLU A 64 2.67 33.79 -2.02
C GLU A 64 1.61 34.13 -3.10
N ARG A 65 0.85 35.21 -2.85
CA ARG A 65 -0.15 35.74 -3.79
C ARG A 65 0.49 36.67 -4.83
N ASN A 66 0.66 36.19 -6.06
CA ASN A 66 1.08 36.96 -7.24
C ASN A 66 0.28 36.52 -8.48
N GLU A 67 0.22 37.27 -9.58
CA GLU A 67 -0.57 36.88 -10.77
C GLU A 67 -0.10 35.55 -11.40
N ALA A 68 1.20 35.28 -11.36
CA ALA A 68 1.76 33.99 -11.73
C ALA A 68 1.21 32.85 -10.84
N SER A 69 0.91 33.14 -9.58
CA SER A 69 0.29 32.16 -8.67
C SER A 69 -1.19 31.91 -8.97
N LEU A 70 -1.94 32.87 -9.55
CA LEU A 70 -3.32 32.62 -10.02
C LEU A 70 -3.37 31.68 -11.23
N GLN A 71 -2.43 31.80 -12.18
CA GLN A 71 -2.35 30.88 -13.32
C GLN A 71 -1.96 29.47 -12.88
N LEU A 72 -1.02 29.38 -11.92
CA LEU A 72 -0.60 28.13 -11.31
C LEU A 72 -1.75 27.45 -10.54
N GLN A 73 -2.48 28.19 -9.70
CA GLN A 73 -3.67 27.71 -9.00
C GLN A 73 -4.74 27.16 -9.95
N ARG A 74 -4.93 27.80 -11.11
CA ARG A 74 -5.86 27.28 -12.14
C ARG A 74 -5.36 25.99 -12.77
N LEU A 75 -4.05 25.81 -12.90
CA LEU A 75 -3.47 24.57 -13.40
C LEU A 75 -3.59 23.46 -12.34
N GLU A 76 -3.26 23.75 -11.09
CA GLU A 76 -3.42 22.85 -9.93
C GLU A 76 -4.87 22.37 -9.82
N ALA A 77 -5.84 23.29 -9.83
CA ALA A 77 -7.26 22.92 -9.78
C ALA A 77 -7.71 22.02 -10.94
N LYS A 78 -7.10 22.18 -12.14
CA LYS A 78 -7.37 21.28 -13.28
C LYS A 78 -6.72 19.91 -13.09
N LEU A 79 -5.51 19.86 -12.53
CA LEU A 79 -4.82 18.60 -12.22
C LEU A 79 -5.54 17.83 -11.12
N ASP A 80 -6.03 18.51 -10.08
CA ASP A 80 -6.85 17.92 -9.04
C ASP A 80 -8.15 17.33 -9.59
N LEU A 81 -8.85 18.09 -10.44
CA LEU A 81 -10.06 17.59 -11.10
C LEU A 81 -9.75 16.39 -12.00
N ALA A 82 -8.65 16.43 -12.76
CA ALA A 82 -8.22 15.31 -13.59
C ALA A 82 -7.90 14.08 -12.72
N MET A 83 -7.21 14.25 -11.59
CA MET A 83 -6.88 13.18 -10.65
C MET A 83 -8.14 12.54 -10.05
N VAL A 84 -9.12 13.35 -9.67
CA VAL A 84 -10.42 12.86 -9.17
C VAL A 84 -11.18 12.06 -10.23
N LEU A 85 -11.21 12.56 -11.47
CA LEU A 85 -11.92 11.90 -12.57
C LEU A 85 -11.23 10.59 -12.97
N LEU A 86 -9.91 10.58 -13.08
CA LEU A 86 -9.11 9.39 -13.34
C LEU A 86 -9.26 8.38 -12.21
N GLY A 87 -9.18 8.83 -10.96
CA GLY A 87 -9.37 7.97 -9.79
C GLY A 87 -10.74 7.29 -9.80
N ARG A 88 -11.81 8.04 -10.14
CA ARG A 88 -13.15 7.48 -10.30
C ARG A 88 -13.20 6.44 -11.44
N LEU A 89 -12.60 6.73 -12.58
CA LEU A 89 -12.56 5.82 -13.73
C LEU A 89 -11.85 4.51 -13.38
N VAL A 90 -10.69 4.58 -12.73
CA VAL A 90 -9.92 3.40 -12.31
C VAL A 90 -10.73 2.56 -11.33
N ARG A 91 -11.37 3.17 -10.32
CA ARG A 91 -12.22 2.45 -9.36
C ARG A 91 -13.42 1.77 -10.03
N GLN A 92 -13.95 2.29 -11.14
CA GLN A 92 -15.05 1.65 -11.88
C GLN A 92 -14.62 0.40 -12.64
N GLN A 93 -13.35 0.30 -13.03
CA GLN A 93 -12.82 -0.80 -13.84
C GLN A 93 -12.05 -1.84 -13.00
N GLY A 94 -11.53 -1.41 -11.85
CA GLY A 94 -10.69 -2.22 -10.98
C GLY A 94 -11.47 -3.12 -10.03
N GLN A 95 -10.79 -4.17 -9.57
CA GLN A 95 -11.24 -4.98 -8.44
C GLN A 95 -10.81 -4.28 -7.15
N GLU A 96 -11.77 -4.00 -6.27
CA GLU A 96 -11.50 -3.35 -4.99
C GLU A 96 -10.82 -4.35 -4.03
N LEU A 97 -9.69 -3.95 -3.47
CA LEU A 97 -8.97 -4.72 -2.47
C LEU A 97 -9.65 -4.59 -1.11
N THR A 98 -9.67 -5.67 -0.34
CA THR A 98 -10.20 -5.63 1.03
C THR A 98 -9.25 -4.85 1.94
N LEU A 99 -9.78 -3.88 2.69
CA LEU A 99 -9.05 -3.19 3.76
C LEU A 99 -8.69 -4.18 4.87
N ARG A 100 -7.40 -4.37 5.14
CA ARG A 100 -6.92 -5.34 6.14
C ARG A 100 -5.85 -4.72 7.05
N PRO A 101 -5.75 -5.15 8.32
CA PRO A 101 -4.61 -4.83 9.17
C PRO A 101 -3.33 -5.43 8.59
N VAL A 102 -2.27 -4.63 8.55
CA VAL A 102 -0.95 -5.04 8.10
C VAL A 102 0.13 -4.58 9.06
N ARG A 103 1.20 -5.36 9.14
CA ARG A 103 2.49 -4.92 9.68
C ARG A 103 3.52 -4.98 8.56
N TRP A 104 4.08 -3.85 8.18
CA TRP A 104 4.94 -3.73 7.01
C TRP A 104 6.30 -3.15 7.36
N SER A 105 7.37 -3.83 6.94
CA SER A 105 8.75 -3.34 6.96
C SER A 105 9.38 -3.44 5.57
N ARG A 106 10.61 -2.94 5.43
CA ARG A 106 11.40 -3.14 4.20
C ARG A 106 11.69 -4.62 3.88
N ARG A 107 11.59 -5.53 4.86
CA ARG A 107 11.93 -6.95 4.70
C ARG A 107 10.72 -7.79 4.29
N GLY A 108 9.52 -7.36 4.63
CA GLY A 108 8.31 -8.08 4.31
C GLY A 108 7.08 -7.52 4.99
N ILE A 109 5.96 -8.21 4.83
CA ILE A 109 4.65 -7.79 5.29
C ILE A 109 3.90 -8.95 5.92
N ARG A 110 3.21 -8.67 7.02
CA ARG A 110 2.22 -9.57 7.62
C ARG A 110 0.82 -9.08 7.26
N LEU A 111 0.01 -9.98 6.73
CA LEU A 111 -1.37 -9.73 6.30
C LEU A 111 -2.32 -10.57 7.14
N GLN A 112 -3.37 -9.97 7.69
CA GLN A 112 -4.46 -10.72 8.31
C GLN A 112 -5.52 -11.10 7.26
N LEU A 113 -5.49 -12.36 6.81
CA LEU A 113 -6.29 -12.81 5.66
C LEU A 113 -7.71 -13.31 6.01
N GLY A 114 -8.01 -13.51 7.31
CA GLY A 114 -9.25 -14.13 7.76
C GLY A 114 -9.09 -15.67 7.81
N PRO A 115 -9.84 -16.46 7.01
CA PRO A 115 -9.58 -17.90 6.88
C PRO A 115 -8.15 -18.18 6.42
N ARG A 116 -7.62 -19.37 6.74
CA ARG A 116 -6.33 -19.80 6.21
C ARG A 116 -6.37 -19.76 4.69
N SER A 117 -5.42 -19.04 4.11
CA SER A 117 -5.20 -18.93 2.67
C SER A 117 -4.78 -20.26 2.04
N GLY A 118 -4.26 -21.19 2.85
CA GLY A 118 -3.68 -22.45 2.39
C GLY A 118 -2.29 -22.27 1.77
N ALA A 119 -1.66 -21.11 1.99
CA ALA A 119 -0.32 -20.84 1.52
C ALA A 119 0.72 -21.62 2.34
N SER A 120 1.67 -22.26 1.65
CA SER A 120 2.73 -23.03 2.30
C SER A 120 4.01 -22.19 2.45
N PRO A 121 4.79 -22.34 3.53
CA PRO A 121 6.13 -21.77 3.58
C PRO A 121 6.97 -22.16 2.35
N GLY A 122 7.73 -21.22 1.81
CA GLY A 122 8.48 -21.36 0.55
C GLY A 122 7.67 -21.06 -0.72
N GLN A 123 6.36 -20.82 -0.61
CA GLN A 123 5.51 -20.58 -1.77
C GLN A 123 5.71 -19.16 -2.31
N ALA A 124 6.05 -19.05 -3.59
CA ALA A 124 6.09 -17.77 -4.29
C ALA A 124 4.68 -17.19 -4.49
N GLY A 125 4.58 -15.87 -4.38
CA GLY A 125 3.35 -15.14 -4.60
C GLY A 125 3.59 -13.66 -4.89
N VAL A 126 2.48 -12.93 -4.94
CA VAL A 126 2.47 -11.47 -5.04
C VAL A 126 1.60 -10.92 -3.93
N VAL A 127 2.12 -9.95 -3.18
CA VAL A 127 1.29 -9.07 -2.36
C VAL A 127 0.91 -7.88 -3.21
N ARG A 128 -0.39 -7.70 -3.39
CA ARG A 128 -0.95 -6.51 -4.03
C ARG A 128 -1.50 -5.60 -2.96
N LEU A 129 -1.12 -4.33 -2.99
CA LEU A 129 -1.58 -3.36 -2.00
C LEU A 129 -1.79 -1.96 -2.59
N GLN A 130 -2.73 -1.22 -2.02
CA GLN A 130 -2.96 0.20 -2.32
C GLN A 130 -2.22 1.05 -1.27
N PRO A 131 -1.12 1.74 -1.64
CA PRO A 131 -0.25 2.43 -0.68
C PRO A 131 -0.82 3.77 -0.17
N SER A 132 -1.76 4.37 -0.91
CA SER A 132 -2.35 5.67 -0.61
C SER A 132 -3.88 5.58 -0.70
N ASP A 133 -4.63 6.31 0.13
CA ASP A 133 -6.10 6.30 0.11
C ASP A 133 -6.71 7.17 -1.00
N TRP A 134 -6.00 8.23 -1.39
CA TRP A 134 -6.44 9.21 -2.40
C TRP A 134 -6.19 8.75 -3.85
N LEU A 135 -5.26 7.81 -4.06
CA LEU A 135 -4.96 7.22 -5.37
C LEU A 135 -5.37 5.74 -5.41
N PRO A 136 -6.20 5.29 -6.37
CA PRO A 136 -6.65 3.90 -6.45
C PRO A 136 -5.63 2.95 -7.09
N ASP A 137 -4.42 3.42 -7.42
CA ASP A 137 -3.36 2.59 -7.97
C ASP A 137 -2.82 1.59 -6.95
N HIS A 138 -2.47 0.41 -7.44
CA HIS A 138 -1.91 -0.67 -6.64
C HIS A 138 -0.44 -0.90 -6.98
N ILE A 139 0.34 -1.34 -6.00
CA ILE A 139 1.66 -1.94 -6.22
C ILE A 139 1.60 -3.45 -6.05
N ASP A 140 2.36 -4.15 -6.89
CA ASP A 140 2.55 -5.60 -6.81
C ASP A 140 3.98 -5.88 -6.35
N LEU A 141 4.10 -6.54 -5.20
CA LEU A 141 5.37 -6.92 -4.58
C LEU A 141 5.54 -8.45 -4.67
N PRO A 142 6.53 -8.97 -5.40
CA PRO A 142 6.88 -10.39 -5.36
C PRO A 142 7.31 -10.76 -3.95
N VAL A 143 6.74 -11.85 -3.43
CA VAL A 143 7.05 -12.36 -2.08
C VAL A 143 7.23 -13.86 -2.09
N GLU A 144 7.87 -14.35 -1.04
CA GLU A 144 7.85 -15.76 -0.65
C GLU A 144 7.16 -15.85 0.71
N VAL A 145 6.29 -16.84 0.86
CA VAL A 145 5.60 -17.07 2.14
C VAL A 145 6.59 -17.69 3.11
N ILE A 146 6.82 -17.05 4.25
CA ILE A 146 7.71 -17.59 5.30
C ILE A 146 6.93 -18.35 6.39
N ALA A 147 5.65 -18.02 6.59
CA ALA A 147 4.78 -18.64 7.58
C ALA A 147 3.31 -18.34 7.31
N GLU A 148 2.43 -19.25 7.77
CA GLU A 148 1.00 -18.99 7.96
C GLU A 148 0.64 -19.46 9.37
N ALA A 149 0.10 -18.55 10.18
CA ALA A 149 -0.36 -18.83 11.53
C ALA A 149 -1.82 -18.39 11.68
N ALA A 150 -2.57 -19.09 12.53
CA ALA A 150 -3.87 -18.60 12.96
C ALA A 150 -3.65 -17.55 14.07
N ASP A 151 -4.43 -16.48 14.05
CA ASP A 151 -4.55 -15.62 15.23
C ASP A 151 -5.11 -16.49 16.36
N GLY A 152 -4.41 -16.53 17.49
CA GLY A 152 -4.69 -17.45 18.59
C GLY A 152 -6.16 -17.51 18.96
N SER A 153 -6.68 -18.73 19.18
CA SER A 153 -7.96 -18.98 19.84
C SER A 153 -7.91 -18.62 21.31
#